data_AF-A0A0P8WXV7-F1
#
_entry.id   AF-A0A0P8WXV7-F1
#
_cell.length_a   1.000
_cell.length_b   1.000
_cell.length_c   1.000
_cell.angle_alpha   90.00
_cell.angle_beta   90.00
_cell.angle_gamma   90.00
#
_symmetry.space_group_name_H-M   'P 1'
#
loop_
_entity.id
_entity.type
_entity.pdbx_description
1 polymer ?
#
loop_
_entity_poly.entity_id
_entity_poly.type
_entity_poly.pdbx_seq_one_letter_code
_entity_poly.pdbx_strand_id
1 'polypeptide(L)'
;MGSEILGNPVFVVDASAKLLASSTNTNVDDTIWDVLTTLGYGLDKYFASYVNKGFVKEITENQLPVIIDSGLVNNLRRIVGKIVINDKTIAYIGVLENNQKFKDEDVYLTGLLCDVISSEMQKNKLYENLSGVMHEFLITDLLNDRIGNFKIAEERAKSLFSEPYKNFLVAAVNIPQNMQAPIRLNT
;
A
#
# COMPACT_ATOMS: atom_id res chain seq x y z
N MET A 1 0.06 18.79 -4.28
CA MET A 1 1.44 18.68 -4.82
C MET A 1 1.57 17.61 -5.91
N GLY A 2 1.66 16.30 -5.60
CA GLY A 2 1.87 15.28 -6.66
C GLY A 2 0.83 15.31 -7.79
N SER A 3 -0.46 15.42 -7.44
CA SER A 3 -1.56 15.54 -8.41
C SER A 3 -1.55 16.85 -9.20
N GLU A 4 -1.04 17.95 -8.63
CA GLU A 4 -0.91 19.23 -9.33
C GLU A 4 0.23 19.18 -10.35
N ILE A 5 1.35 18.53 -9.99
CA ILE A 5 2.50 18.33 -10.88
C ILE A 5 2.13 17.45 -12.08
N LEU A 6 1.42 16.34 -11.82
CA LEU A 6 1.04 15.36 -12.84
C LEU A 6 -0.26 15.72 -13.58
N GLY A 7 -1.00 16.71 -13.10
CA GLY A 7 -2.32 17.11 -13.62
C GLY A 7 -3.42 16.05 -13.46
N ASN A 8 -3.15 14.95 -12.75
CA ASN A 8 -4.03 13.78 -12.65
C ASN A 8 -4.18 13.32 -11.20
N PRO A 9 -5.25 12.58 -10.83
CA PRO A 9 -5.41 12.03 -9.49
C PRO A 9 -4.28 11.09 -9.12
N VAL A 10 -3.82 11.19 -7.86
CA VAL A 10 -2.70 10.41 -7.33
C VAL A 10 -3.12 9.78 -6.00
N PHE A 11 -2.73 8.54 -5.78
CA PHE A 11 -2.80 7.90 -4.47
C PHE A 11 -1.49 7.19 -4.13
N VAL A 12 -1.24 7.02 -2.84
CA VAL A 12 -0.11 6.28 -2.30
C VAL A 12 -0.64 5.24 -1.32
N VAL A 13 -0.24 4.00 -1.48
CA VAL A 13 -0.59 2.88 -0.60
C VAL A 13 0.67 2.23 -0.05
N ASP A 14 0.63 1.68 1.17
CA ASP A 14 1.72 0.83 1.64
C ASP A 14 1.72 -0.53 0.93
N ALA A 15 2.74 -1.35 1.19
CA ALA A 15 2.84 -2.69 0.61
C ALA A 15 1.65 -3.61 0.95
N SER A 16 0.87 -3.31 2.01
CA SER A 16 -0.36 -4.03 2.37
C SER A 16 -1.63 -3.48 1.71
N ALA A 17 -1.47 -2.59 0.72
CA ALA A 17 -2.55 -1.88 0.04
C ALA A 17 -3.38 -0.95 0.94
N LYS A 18 -2.85 -0.55 2.10
CA LYS A 18 -3.49 0.50 2.93
C LYS A 18 -3.22 1.87 2.30
N LEU A 19 -4.25 2.69 2.18
CA LEU A 19 -4.13 4.06 1.70
C LEU A 19 -3.34 4.92 2.71
N LEU A 20 -2.25 5.53 2.25
CA LEU A 20 -1.45 6.47 3.03
C LEU A 20 -1.82 7.91 2.70
N ALA A 21 -2.09 8.20 1.42
CA ALA A 21 -2.48 9.51 0.95
C ALA A 21 -3.21 9.42 -0.39
N SER A 22 -4.07 10.39 -0.69
CA SER A 22 -4.69 10.58 -2.01
C SER A 22 -4.86 12.06 -2.31
N SER A 23 -4.96 12.40 -3.59
CA SER A 23 -5.46 13.71 -4.00
C SER A 23 -6.92 13.89 -3.56
N THR A 24 -7.26 15.11 -3.14
CA THR A 24 -8.61 15.48 -2.72
C THR A 24 -9.33 16.24 -3.83
N ASN A 25 -10.65 16.38 -3.71
CA ASN A 25 -11.50 17.16 -4.62
C ASN A 25 -11.45 16.71 -6.10
N THR A 26 -11.20 15.42 -6.35
CA THR A 26 -11.19 14.83 -7.68
C THR A 26 -12.42 13.96 -7.88
N ASN A 27 -13.15 14.16 -8.99
CA ASN A 27 -14.17 13.21 -9.43
C ASN A 27 -13.51 12.16 -10.33
N VAL A 28 -13.40 10.94 -9.83
CA VAL A 28 -12.68 9.84 -10.50
C VAL A 28 -13.64 8.69 -10.70
N ASP A 29 -13.87 8.30 -11.96
CA ASP A 29 -14.72 7.14 -12.29
C ASP A 29 -13.91 5.83 -12.24
N ASP A 30 -13.40 5.47 -11.05
CA ASP A 30 -12.58 4.28 -10.83
C ASP A 30 -12.99 3.54 -9.55
N THR A 31 -13.41 2.29 -9.67
CA THR A 31 -13.86 1.54 -8.49
C THR A 31 -12.71 1.21 -7.51
N ILE A 32 -11.46 1.14 -7.99
CA ILE A 32 -10.30 0.93 -7.10
C ILE A 32 -10.07 2.21 -6.28
N TRP A 33 -10.11 3.37 -6.92
CA TRP A 33 -10.09 4.68 -6.26
C TRP A 33 -11.18 4.79 -5.20
N ASP A 34 -12.45 4.57 -5.57
CA ASP A 34 -13.58 4.70 -4.65
C ASP A 34 -13.41 3.83 -3.41
N VAL A 35 -12.97 2.59 -3.60
CA VAL A 35 -12.71 1.66 -2.50
C VAL A 35 -11.57 2.16 -1.61
N LEU A 36 -10.45 2.59 -2.20
CA LEU A 36 -9.33 3.12 -1.45
C LEU A 36 -9.73 4.35 -0.63
N THR A 37 -10.43 5.32 -1.23
CA THR A 37 -10.80 6.57 -0.56
C THR A 37 -11.94 6.41 0.44
N THR A 38 -12.79 5.38 0.27
CA THR A 38 -13.90 5.11 1.19
C THR A 38 -13.49 4.23 2.37
N LEU A 39 -12.72 3.17 2.10
CA LEU A 39 -12.36 2.17 3.11
C LEU A 39 -10.98 2.42 3.73
N GLY A 40 -10.11 3.16 3.04
CA GLY A 40 -8.72 3.36 3.45
C GLY A 40 -7.79 2.20 3.12
N TYR A 41 -8.24 1.19 2.36
CA TYR A 41 -7.44 0.05 1.93
C TYR A 41 -8.01 -0.64 0.68
N GLY A 42 -7.15 -1.33 -0.07
CA GLY A 42 -7.52 -2.10 -1.25
C GLY A 42 -8.14 -3.46 -0.90
N LEU A 43 -9.08 -3.91 -1.72
CA LEU A 43 -9.70 -5.23 -1.59
C LEU A 43 -8.92 -6.30 -2.37
N ASP A 44 -8.91 -7.53 -1.85
CA ASP A 44 -8.21 -8.68 -2.42
C ASP A 44 -8.52 -8.92 -3.90
N LYS A 45 -9.79 -8.82 -4.29
CA LYS A 45 -10.22 -9.00 -5.69
C LYS A 45 -9.48 -8.10 -6.67
N TYR A 46 -9.06 -6.90 -6.27
CA TYR A 46 -8.30 -6.01 -7.13
C TYR A 46 -6.84 -6.44 -7.17
N PHE A 47 -6.22 -6.82 -6.05
CA PHE A 47 -4.88 -7.38 -6.06
C PHE A 47 -4.79 -8.65 -6.93
N ALA A 48 -5.76 -9.56 -6.81
CA ALA A 48 -5.86 -10.74 -7.66
C ALA A 48 -5.94 -10.37 -9.16
N SER A 49 -6.61 -9.27 -9.51
CA SER A 49 -6.64 -8.78 -10.90
C SER A 49 -5.27 -8.32 -11.40
N TYR A 50 -4.44 -7.69 -10.55
CA TYR A 50 -3.06 -7.33 -10.90
C TYR A 50 -2.16 -8.57 -11.08
N VAL A 51 -2.32 -9.58 -10.21
CA VAL A 51 -1.57 -10.84 -10.30
C VAL A 51 -1.93 -11.61 -11.57
N ASN A 52 -3.23 -11.83 -11.81
CA ASN A 52 -3.73 -12.62 -12.93
C ASN A 52 -3.39 -12.00 -14.30
N LYS A 53 -3.17 -10.68 -14.34
CA LYS A 53 -2.80 -9.95 -15.56
C LYS A 53 -1.29 -9.74 -15.71
N GLY A 54 -0.49 -10.23 -14.77
CA GLY A 54 0.98 -10.13 -14.83
C GLY A 54 1.55 -8.76 -14.45
N PHE A 55 0.72 -7.79 -14.08
CA PHE A 55 1.16 -6.43 -13.74
C PHE A 55 2.07 -6.40 -12.53
N VAL A 56 1.89 -7.32 -11.57
CA VAL A 56 2.79 -7.41 -10.40
C VAL A 56 4.24 -7.62 -10.84
N LYS A 57 4.47 -8.54 -11.79
CA LYS A 57 5.81 -8.82 -12.32
C LYS A 57 6.37 -7.59 -13.05
N GLU A 58 5.55 -6.95 -13.86
CA GLU A 58 5.93 -5.75 -14.60
C GLU A 58 6.36 -4.61 -13.66
N ILE A 59 5.59 -4.35 -12.59
CA ILE A 59 5.92 -3.34 -11.59
C ILE A 59 7.22 -3.69 -10.84
N THR A 60 7.41 -4.96 -10.47
CA THR A 60 8.56 -5.36 -9.64
C THR A 60 9.87 -5.41 -10.42
N GLU A 61 9.85 -5.83 -11.69
CA GLU A 61 11.05 -5.97 -12.51
C GLU A 61 11.52 -4.65 -13.14
N ASN A 62 10.64 -3.66 -13.29
CA ASN A 62 11.00 -2.37 -13.85
C ASN A 62 11.53 -1.39 -12.78
N GLN A 63 12.56 -0.62 -13.14
CA GLN A 63 13.12 0.46 -12.31
C GLN A 63 12.21 1.70 -12.34
N LEU A 64 11.71 2.05 -13.52
CA LEU A 64 10.78 3.15 -13.70
C LEU A 64 9.33 2.70 -13.45
N PRO A 65 8.43 3.62 -13.08
CA PRO A 65 7.00 3.34 -13.07
C PRO A 65 6.50 2.81 -14.41
N VAL A 66 5.45 1.98 -14.37
CA VAL A 66 4.90 1.32 -15.55
C VAL A 66 3.49 1.83 -15.83
N ILE A 67 3.14 1.96 -17.12
CA ILE A 67 1.78 2.30 -17.54
C ILE A 67 0.98 1.02 -17.70
N ILE A 68 -0.09 0.90 -16.92
CA ILE A 68 -1.09 -0.16 -17.06
C ILE A 68 -2.22 0.41 -17.92
N ASP A 69 -2.26 0.05 -19.19
CA ASP A 69 -3.12 0.67 -20.22
C ASP A 69 -4.55 0.11 -20.22
N SER A 70 -4.77 -1.15 -19.89
CA SER A 70 -6.14 -1.68 -19.79
C SER A 70 -6.21 -3.01 -19.05
N GLY A 71 -7.38 -3.30 -18.48
CA GLY A 71 -7.65 -4.57 -17.83
C GLY A 71 -7.94 -4.50 -16.33
N LEU A 72 -7.92 -3.32 -15.73
CA LEU A 72 -8.49 -3.14 -14.39
C LEU A 72 -9.93 -2.62 -14.50
N VAL A 73 -10.63 -2.55 -13.38
CA VAL A 73 -12.02 -2.06 -13.35
C VAL A 73 -12.07 -0.65 -13.96
N ASN A 74 -13.14 -0.35 -14.72
CA ASN A 74 -13.37 0.92 -15.44
C ASN A 74 -12.34 1.30 -16.53
N ASN A 75 -11.35 0.46 -16.84
CA ASN A 75 -10.36 0.65 -17.93
C ASN A 75 -9.60 2.00 -17.92
N LEU A 76 -9.50 2.68 -16.77
CA LEU A 76 -8.63 3.85 -16.65
C LEU A 76 -7.17 3.42 -16.62
N ARG A 77 -6.39 3.99 -17.55
CA ARG A 77 -4.94 3.81 -17.58
C ARG A 77 -4.34 4.36 -16.30
N ARG A 78 -3.31 3.69 -15.78
CA ARG A 78 -2.63 4.15 -14.57
C ARG A 78 -1.14 3.96 -14.63
N ILE A 79 -0.40 4.96 -14.18
CA ILE A 79 1.03 4.81 -13.89
C ILE A 79 1.13 4.20 -12.49
N VAL A 80 1.90 3.12 -12.37
CA VAL A 80 2.18 2.49 -11.08
C VAL A 80 3.68 2.47 -10.83
N GLY A 81 4.10 3.10 -9.74
CA GLY A 81 5.49 3.15 -9.31
C GLY A 81 5.68 2.45 -7.96
N LYS A 82 6.82 1.79 -7.78
CA LYS A 82 7.24 1.24 -6.49
C LYS A 82 8.06 2.28 -5.72
N ILE A 83 7.85 2.35 -4.41
CA ILE A 83 8.62 3.16 -3.48
C ILE A 83 9.49 2.20 -2.68
N VAL A 84 10.81 2.41 -2.73
CA VAL A 84 11.81 1.46 -2.24
C VAL A 84 12.67 2.11 -1.17
N ILE A 85 12.86 1.42 -0.04
CA ILE A 85 13.81 1.77 1.03
C ILE A 85 14.69 0.54 1.26
N ASN A 86 16.02 0.70 1.23
CA ASN A 86 16.97 -0.41 1.44
C ASN A 86 16.65 -1.65 0.59
N ASP A 87 16.45 -1.45 -0.72
CA ASP A 87 16.10 -2.49 -1.71
C ASP A 87 14.77 -3.23 -1.46
N LYS A 88 13.94 -2.75 -0.53
CA LYS A 88 12.62 -3.31 -0.21
C LYS A 88 11.52 -2.39 -0.70
N THR A 89 10.56 -2.95 -1.42
CA THR A 89 9.34 -2.21 -1.78
C THR A 89 8.45 -2.07 -0.55
N ILE A 90 8.27 -0.83 -0.09
CA ILE A 90 7.52 -0.51 1.13
C ILE A 90 6.18 0.17 0.85
N ALA A 91 6.02 0.74 -0.35
CA ALA A 91 4.80 1.40 -0.80
C ALA A 91 4.71 1.44 -2.33
N TYR A 92 3.56 1.85 -2.83
CA TYR A 92 3.29 2.08 -4.24
C TYR A 92 2.57 3.41 -4.44
N ILE A 93 2.90 4.08 -5.54
CA ILE A 93 2.15 5.23 -6.04
C ILE A 93 1.30 4.80 -7.24
N GLY A 94 0.07 5.30 -7.32
CA GLY A 94 -0.80 5.17 -8.48
C GLY A 94 -1.24 6.54 -8.98
N VAL A 95 -1.09 6.76 -10.30
CA VAL A 95 -1.59 7.96 -10.99
C VAL A 95 -2.67 7.51 -11.96
N LEU A 96 -3.84 8.15 -11.96
CA LEU A 96 -4.97 7.76 -12.81
C LEU A 96 -5.12 8.71 -14.00
N GLU A 97 -5.26 8.19 -15.21
CA GLU A 97 -5.45 9.00 -16.43
C GLU A 97 -6.89 9.55 -16.53
N ASN A 98 -7.26 10.41 -15.59
CA ASN A 98 -8.64 10.88 -15.43
C ASN A 98 -8.87 12.28 -16.01
N ASN A 99 -7.97 13.22 -15.68
CA ASN A 99 -8.15 14.63 -16.03
C ASN A 99 -7.47 14.98 -17.36
N GLN A 100 -6.30 14.38 -17.61
CA GLN A 100 -5.53 14.59 -18.83
C GLN A 100 -4.82 13.30 -19.26
N LYS A 101 -4.51 13.19 -20.55
CA LYS A 101 -3.75 12.05 -21.08
C LYS A 101 -2.32 12.06 -20.57
N PHE A 102 -1.80 10.86 -20.30
CA PHE A 102 -0.41 10.66 -19.94
C PHE A 102 0.52 11.06 -21.08
N LYS A 103 1.62 11.67 -20.67
CA LYS A 103 2.80 11.98 -21.47
C LYS A 103 3.93 11.07 -21.00
N ASP A 104 4.92 10.86 -21.86
CA ASP A 104 6.10 10.06 -21.50
C ASP A 104 6.82 10.63 -20.27
N GLU A 105 6.82 11.96 -20.12
CA GLU A 105 7.36 12.67 -18.97
C GLU A 105 6.66 12.33 -17.64
N ASP A 106 5.37 11.95 -17.65
CA ASP A 106 4.61 11.65 -16.44
C ASP A 106 5.14 10.40 -15.74
N VAL A 107 5.67 9.44 -16.50
CA VAL A 107 6.34 8.25 -15.94
C VAL A 107 7.60 8.66 -15.18
N TYR A 108 8.41 9.53 -15.77
CA TYR A 108 9.63 10.03 -15.15
C TYR A 108 9.34 10.88 -13.90
N LEU A 109 8.37 11.79 -13.99
CA LEU A 109 7.92 12.59 -12.85
C LEU A 109 7.38 11.72 -11.71
N THR A 110 6.63 10.67 -12.05
CA THR A 110 6.16 9.70 -11.05
C THR A 110 7.33 8.98 -10.38
N GLY A 111 8.40 8.66 -11.12
CA GLY A 111 9.62 8.09 -10.55
C GLY A 111 10.30 9.03 -9.56
N LEU A 112 10.46 10.31 -9.92
CA LEU A 112 11.00 11.32 -9.00
C LEU A 112 10.13 11.48 -7.74
N LEU A 113 8.80 11.41 -7.89
CA LEU A 113 7.90 11.42 -6.74
C LEU A 113 8.11 10.18 -5.86
N CYS A 114 8.32 8.99 -6.43
CA CYS A 114 8.67 7.80 -5.64
C CYS A 114 9.93 8.03 -4.79
N ASP A 115 10.97 8.63 -5.35
CA ASP A 115 12.23 8.89 -4.66
C ASP A 115 12.04 9.90 -3.52
N VAL A 116 11.30 10.98 -3.78
CA VAL A 116 10.95 11.98 -2.75
C VAL A 116 10.15 11.35 -1.62
N ILE A 117 9.12 10.54 -1.95
CA ILE A 117 8.29 9.87 -0.95
C ILE A 117 9.14 8.87 -0.15
N SER A 118 10.02 8.12 -0.80
CA SER A 118 10.96 7.22 -0.12
C SER A 118 11.83 7.97 0.90
N SER A 119 12.39 9.11 0.48
CA SER A 119 13.22 9.96 1.34
C SER A 119 12.47 10.53 2.54
N GLU A 120 11.15 10.77 2.43
CA GLU A 120 10.32 11.17 3.58
C GLU A 120 9.98 9.97 4.47
N MET A 121 9.63 8.83 3.89
CA MET A 121 9.24 7.63 4.63
C MET A 121 10.40 7.05 5.45
N GLN A 122 11.63 7.07 4.92
CA GLN A 122 12.81 6.54 5.63
C GLN A 122 13.13 7.28 6.95
N LYS A 123 12.59 8.49 7.17
CA LYS A 123 12.74 9.22 8.45
C LYS A 123 12.03 8.53 9.60
N ASN A 124 11.06 7.66 9.30
CA ASN A 124 10.34 6.88 10.30
C ASN A 124 11.04 5.53 10.52
N LYS A 125 11.53 5.32 11.75
CA LYS A 125 12.26 4.10 12.18
C LYS A 125 11.49 2.79 11.99
N LEU A 126 10.17 2.86 11.83
CA LEU A 126 9.36 1.70 11.47
C LEU A 126 9.89 1.06 10.18
N TYR A 127 10.22 1.85 9.16
CA TYR A 127 10.68 1.35 7.86
C TYR A 127 12.14 0.86 7.85
N GLU A 128 12.95 1.25 8.84
CA GLU A 128 14.32 0.71 9.01
C GLU A 128 14.28 -0.79 9.35
N ASN A 129 13.29 -1.20 10.15
CA ASN A 129 13.18 -2.55 10.68
C ASN A 129 12.26 -3.46 9.87
N LEU A 130 11.37 -2.90 9.04
CA LEU A 130 10.52 -3.70 8.18
C LEU A 130 11.36 -4.46 7.15
N SER A 131 11.04 -5.73 6.97
CA SER A 131 11.59 -6.57 5.91
C SER A 131 11.00 -6.23 4.54
N GLY A 132 10.01 -5.34 4.49
CA GLY A 132 9.27 -4.99 3.26
C GLY A 132 8.15 -5.97 2.96
N VAL A 133 7.85 -6.88 3.90
CA VAL A 133 6.84 -7.90 3.68
C VAL A 133 5.46 -7.39 4.11
N MET A 134 4.48 -7.57 3.21
CA MET A 134 3.14 -6.98 3.32
C MET A 134 2.43 -7.29 4.66
N HIS A 135 2.66 -8.48 5.24
CA HIS A 135 2.02 -8.87 6.49
C HIS A 135 2.53 -8.07 7.71
N GLU A 136 3.78 -7.60 7.70
CA GLU A 136 4.34 -6.85 8.83
C GLU A 136 3.60 -5.52 9.02
N PHE A 137 3.16 -4.88 7.93
CA PHE A 137 2.34 -3.67 7.96
C PHE A 137 0.99 -3.90 8.63
N LEU A 138 0.30 -5.00 8.29
CA LEU A 138 -0.96 -5.36 8.92
C LEU A 138 -0.78 -5.69 10.41
N ILE A 139 0.24 -6.50 10.75
CA ILE A 139 0.55 -6.85 12.15
C ILE A 139 0.87 -5.59 12.95
N THR A 140 1.66 -4.68 12.39
CA THR A 140 2.01 -3.41 13.04
C THR A 140 0.78 -2.53 13.26
N ASP A 141 -0.13 -2.48 12.29
CA ASP A 141 -1.40 -1.76 12.46
C ASP A 141 -2.28 -2.37 13.55
N LEU A 142 -2.35 -3.71 13.65
CA LEU A 142 -3.09 -4.41 14.71
C LEU A 142 -2.49 -4.15 16.10
N LEU A 143 -1.17 -4.24 16.24
CA LEU A 143 -0.48 -4.03 17.51
C LEU A 143 -0.56 -2.58 18.02
N ASN A 144 -0.69 -1.62 17.11
CA ASN A 144 -0.78 -0.20 17.44
C ASN A 144 -2.24 0.31 17.49
N ASP A 145 -3.23 -0.60 17.55
CA ASP A 145 -4.66 -0.27 17.62
C ASP A 145 -5.14 0.66 16.49
N ARG A 146 -4.54 0.53 15.30
CA ARG A 146 -4.89 1.32 14.10
C ARG A 146 -6.03 0.71 13.30
N ILE A 147 -6.55 -0.44 13.73
CA ILE A 147 -7.68 -1.14 13.12
C ILE A 147 -8.75 -1.36 14.19
N GLY A 148 -9.66 -0.41 14.33
CA GLY A 148 -10.71 -0.45 15.36
C GLY A 148 -11.89 -1.36 15.04
N ASN A 149 -11.89 -2.09 13.91
CA ASN A 149 -13.01 -2.93 13.48
C ASN A 149 -12.51 -4.32 13.04
N PHE A 150 -13.00 -5.35 13.73
CA PHE A 150 -12.68 -6.75 13.44
C PHE A 150 -12.91 -7.13 11.98
N LYS A 151 -14.01 -6.65 11.36
CA LYS A 151 -14.32 -6.96 9.96
C LYS A 151 -13.29 -6.37 8.99
N ILE A 152 -12.74 -5.20 9.30
CA ILE A 152 -11.65 -4.58 8.52
C ILE A 152 -10.37 -5.38 8.67
N ALA A 153 -10.05 -5.80 9.90
CA ALA A 153 -8.89 -6.66 10.16
C ALA A 153 -8.99 -7.99 9.41
N GLU A 154 -10.17 -8.62 9.42
CA GLU A 154 -10.43 -9.89 8.72
C GLU A 154 -10.28 -9.73 7.19
N GLU A 155 -10.86 -8.70 6.59
CA GLU A 155 -10.75 -8.47 5.15
C GLU A 155 -9.31 -8.17 4.70
N ARG A 156 -8.57 -7.34 5.46
CA ARG A 156 -7.14 -7.09 5.21
C ARG A 156 -6.29 -8.34 5.45
N ALA A 157 -6.67 -9.21 6.38
CA ALA A 157 -5.96 -10.47 6.59
C ALA A 157 -6.19 -11.43 5.42
N LYS A 158 -7.43 -11.58 4.94
CA LYS A 158 -7.76 -12.43 3.78
C LYS A 158 -6.96 -12.04 2.53
N SER A 159 -6.75 -10.74 2.28
CA SER A 159 -5.99 -10.27 1.12
C SER A 159 -4.48 -10.53 1.20
N LEU A 160 -3.93 -10.72 2.39
CA LEU A 160 -2.49 -10.90 2.61
C LEU A 160 -2.09 -12.35 2.89
N PHE A 161 -3.00 -13.12 3.47
CA PHE A 161 -2.78 -14.48 3.94
C PHE A 161 -3.65 -15.48 3.15
N SER A 162 -3.23 -15.83 1.93
CA SER A 162 -3.87 -16.89 1.12
C SER A 162 -3.34 -18.29 1.45
N GLU A 163 -3.82 -19.35 0.77
CA GLU A 163 -3.69 -20.79 1.10
C GLU A 163 -2.26 -21.37 1.18
N PRO A 164 -1.44 -20.98 2.17
CA PRO A 164 -1.15 -21.93 3.24
C PRO A 164 -1.51 -21.39 4.63
N TYR A 165 -2.07 -20.18 4.72
CA TYR A 165 -2.34 -19.51 5.99
C TYR A 165 -3.72 -19.82 6.61
N LYS A 166 -4.51 -20.72 6.02
CA LYS A 166 -5.81 -21.16 6.54
C LYS A 166 -5.79 -21.64 8.00
N ASN A 167 -4.63 -22.04 8.50
CA ASN A 167 -4.43 -22.57 9.85
C ASN A 167 -3.76 -21.59 10.82
N PHE A 168 -3.54 -20.32 10.43
CA PHE A 168 -2.87 -19.34 11.28
C PHE A 168 -3.90 -18.46 11.98
N LEU A 169 -3.74 -18.32 13.30
CA LEU A 169 -4.49 -17.38 14.13
C LEU A 169 -3.56 -16.24 14.54
N VAL A 170 -3.90 -15.01 14.17
CA VAL A 170 -3.22 -13.81 14.69
C VAL A 170 -4.05 -13.26 15.85
N ALA A 171 -3.47 -13.26 17.05
CA ALA A 171 -4.06 -12.64 18.23
C ALA A 171 -3.17 -11.47 18.67
N ALA A 172 -3.73 -10.26 18.68
CA ALA A 172 -3.11 -9.10 19.29
C ALA A 172 -3.64 -8.95 20.72
N VAL A 173 -2.75 -9.02 21.72
CA VAL A 173 -3.10 -8.84 23.13
C VAL A 173 -2.40 -7.60 23.64
N ASN A 174 -3.17 -6.59 24.05
CA ASN A 174 -2.62 -5.43 24.72
C ASN A 174 -2.32 -5.80 26.17
N ILE A 175 -1.04 -5.89 26.53
CA ILE A 175 -0.62 -6.22 27.89
C ILE A 175 -0.57 -4.92 28.70
N PRO A 176 -1.42 -4.76 29.73
CA PRO A 176 -1.38 -3.58 30.59
C PRO A 176 0.00 -3.46 31.25
N GLN A 177 0.60 -2.25 31.23
CA GLN A 177 1.95 -2.00 31.77
C GLN A 177 2.13 -2.43 33.24
N ASN A 178 1.04 -2.53 33.98
CA ASN A 178 0.93 -2.99 35.36
C ASN A 178 1.07 -4.52 35.56
N MET A 179 1.33 -5.31 34.50
CA MET A 179 1.51 -6.77 34.59
C MET A 179 2.98 -7.22 34.42
N GLN A 180 3.95 -6.31 34.41
CA GLN A 180 5.37 -6.68 34.57
C GLN A 180 5.64 -7.08 36.03
N ALA A 181 5.33 -8.33 36.39
CA ALA A 181 5.85 -8.90 37.62
C ALA A 181 7.39 -8.96 37.50
N PRO A 182 8.17 -8.46 38.47
CA PRO A 182 9.61 -8.62 38.43
C PRO A 182 9.91 -10.11 38.51
N ILE A 183 10.49 -10.67 37.45
CA ILE A 183 11.11 -12.00 37.50
C ILE A 183 12.30 -11.85 38.44
N ARG A 184 12.08 -12.13 39.73
CA ARG A 184 13.17 -12.34 40.67
C ARG A 184 13.78 -13.70 40.34
N LEU A 185 14.89 -13.68 39.62
CA LEU A 185 15.81 -14.82 39.61
C LEU A 185 16.37 -14.94 41.03
N ASN A 186 15.89 -15.92 41.78
CA ASN A 186 16.56 -16.32 43.02
C ASN A 186 17.93 -16.89 42.63
N THR A 187 18.98 -16.19 43.05
CA THR A 187 20.35 -16.70 43.10
C THR A 187 20.56 -17.45 44.41
#